data_AF-Q0I9R8-F1
#
_entry.id   AF-Q0I9R8-F1
#
_cell.length_a   1.000
_cell.length_b   1.000
_cell.length_c   1.000
_cell.angle_alpha   90.00
_cell.angle_beta   90.00
_cell.angle_gamma   90.00
#
_symmetry.space_group_name_H-M   'P 1'
#
loop_
_entity.id
_entity.type
_entity.pdbx_description
1 polymer ?
#
loop_
_entity_poly.entity_id
_entity_poly.type
_entity_poly.pdbx_seq_one_letter_code
_entity_poly.pdbx_strand_id
1 'polypeptide(L)'
;MSFDPRSLERLKELGRSLPEPIAPPQQNPDRPVKATEKRHRIETEDNPERLFQELMKASSDGTVPEHLMARLKDAERHLATQNKAKAKAQIPSSSQTLSRQPLRGGQGKTTRPSRPNVAAGSEEESLYVAFSQLLLEDDED
;
A
#
# COMPACT_ATOMS: atom_id res chain seq x y z
N MET A 1 7.37 59.06 17.25
CA MET A 1 6.77 59.58 16.00
C MET A 1 5.27 59.38 16.10
N SER A 2 4.50 60.45 16.29
CA SER A 2 3.04 60.43 16.38
C SER A 2 2.42 60.73 15.01
N PHE A 3 1.35 60.04 14.66
CA PHE A 3 0.58 60.34 13.44
C PHE A 3 -0.35 61.53 13.70
N ASP A 4 -0.37 62.47 12.75
CA ASP A 4 -1.27 63.64 12.76
C ASP A 4 -2.72 63.17 12.48
N PRO A 5 -3.75 63.59 13.23
CA PRO A 5 -5.15 63.21 12.98
C PRO A 5 -5.58 63.38 11.52
N ARG A 6 -5.05 64.38 10.82
CA ARG A 6 -5.33 64.62 9.40
C ARG A 6 -4.76 63.55 8.47
N SER A 7 -3.65 62.92 8.86
CA SER A 7 -3.04 61.83 8.10
C SER A 7 -3.84 60.53 8.19
N LEU A 8 -4.52 60.30 9.32
CA LEU A 8 -5.42 59.15 9.49
C LEU A 8 -6.66 59.25 8.61
N GLU A 9 -7.23 60.45 8.50
CA GLU A 9 -8.38 60.71 7.64
C GLU A 9 -8.05 60.46 6.18
N ARG A 10 -6.94 61.04 5.69
CA ARG A 10 -6.45 60.81 4.33
C ARG A 10 -6.10 59.34 4.05
N LEU A 11 -5.57 58.61 5.04
CA LEU A 11 -5.29 57.17 4.91
C LEU A 11 -6.57 56.34 4.76
N LYS A 12 -7.64 56.73 5.47
CA LYS A 12 -8.96 56.10 5.33
C LYS A 12 -9.60 56.40 3.97
N GLU A 13 -9.44 57.63 3.45
CA GLU A 13 -9.91 58.01 2.11
C GLU A 13 -9.14 57.31 0.98
N LEU A 14 -7.82 57.09 1.16
CA LEU A 14 -6.98 56.32 0.24
C LEU A 14 -7.14 54.80 0.42
N GLY A 15 -7.73 54.38 1.55
CA GLY A 15 -8.07 53.00 1.84
C GLY A 15 -9.20 52.58 0.90
N ARG A 16 -8.85 51.77 -0.11
CA ARG A 16 -9.81 51.11 -1.00
C ARG A 16 -10.92 50.48 -0.16
N SER A 17 -12.15 50.97 -0.30
CA SER A 17 -13.32 50.31 0.31
C SER A 17 -13.41 48.91 -0.27
N LEU A 18 -13.46 47.91 0.61
CA LEU A 18 -13.65 46.52 0.19
C LEU A 18 -15.01 46.42 -0.53
N PRO A 19 -15.10 45.74 -1.69
CA PRO A 19 -16.38 45.46 -2.32
C PRO A 19 -17.33 44.78 -1.34
N GLU A 20 -18.64 44.92 -1.58
CA GLU A 20 -19.65 44.25 -0.75
C GLU A 20 -19.32 42.75 -0.59
N PRO A 21 -19.45 42.21 0.64
CA PRO A 21 -19.19 40.80 0.87
C PRO A 21 -20.17 39.98 0.03
N ILE A 22 -19.61 39.10 -0.79
CA ILE A 22 -20.37 38.14 -1.59
C ILE A 22 -21.26 37.32 -0.64
N ALA A 23 -22.53 37.13 -1.00
CA ALA A 23 -23.44 36.32 -0.20
C ALA A 23 -22.82 34.94 0.08
N PRO A 24 -22.84 34.45 1.34
CA PRO A 24 -22.37 33.12 1.64
C PRO A 24 -23.17 32.11 0.81
N PRO A 25 -22.52 31.03 0.33
CA PRO A 25 -23.20 30.05 -0.51
C PRO A 25 -24.44 29.54 0.23
N GLN A 26 -25.60 29.67 -0.43
CA GLN A 26 -26.88 29.17 0.06
C GLN A 26 -26.75 27.66 0.30
N GLN A 27 -26.56 27.26 1.56
CA GLN A 27 -26.61 25.86 1.96
C GLN A 27 -28.08 25.45 1.93
N ASN A 28 -28.53 24.94 0.77
CA ASN A 28 -29.80 24.25 0.68
C ASN A 28 -29.78 23.06 1.66
N PRO A 29 -30.66 23.01 2.68
CA PRO A 29 -30.71 21.90 3.63
C PRO A 29 -31.17 20.59 2.98
N ASP A 30 -31.73 20.67 1.78
CA ASP A 30 -32.17 19.54 0.94
C ASP A 30 -31.11 19.10 -0.09
N ARG A 31 -29.92 19.73 -0.11
CA ARG A 31 -28.82 19.20 -0.89
C ARG A 31 -28.26 18.02 -0.09
N PRO A 32 -28.36 16.75 -0.58
CA PRO A 32 -27.67 15.66 0.07
C PRO A 32 -26.21 16.07 0.21
N VAL A 33 -25.69 16.02 1.44
CA VAL A 33 -24.26 16.17 1.72
C VAL A 33 -23.52 15.39 0.65
N LYS A 34 -22.59 16.04 -0.05
CA LYS A 34 -21.77 15.48 -1.15
C LYS A 34 -20.98 14.21 -0.77
N ALA A 35 -21.19 13.68 0.43
CA ALA A 35 -20.76 12.37 0.90
C ALA A 35 -21.25 11.19 0.03
N THR A 36 -22.24 11.39 -0.86
CA THR A 36 -22.68 10.39 -1.86
C THR A 36 -22.34 10.76 -3.30
N GLU A 37 -21.44 11.73 -3.55
CA GLU A 37 -20.81 11.79 -4.87
C GLU A 37 -20.13 10.44 -5.09
N LYS A 38 -20.39 9.84 -6.27
CA LYS A 38 -19.87 8.52 -6.64
C LYS A 38 -18.36 8.57 -6.58
N ARG A 39 -17.78 8.24 -5.42
CA ARG A 39 -16.34 8.18 -5.22
C ARG A 39 -15.79 7.26 -6.30
N HIS A 40 -14.72 7.70 -6.96
CA HIS A 40 -14.02 6.83 -7.89
C HIS A 40 -13.61 5.58 -7.12
N ARG A 41 -13.69 4.42 -7.76
CA ARG A 41 -13.42 3.16 -7.08
C ARG A 41 -12.02 3.12 -6.46
N ILE A 42 -11.07 3.80 -7.12
CA ILE A 42 -9.69 4.07 -6.68
C ILE A 42 -9.64 4.72 -5.27
N GLU A 43 -10.64 5.52 -4.92
CA GLU A 43 -10.73 6.18 -3.62
C GLU A 43 -11.41 5.33 -2.54
N THR A 44 -12.10 4.25 -2.91
CA THR A 44 -12.84 3.39 -1.98
C THR A 44 -12.21 2.02 -1.79
N GLU A 45 -11.34 1.60 -2.71
CA GLU A 45 -10.72 0.29 -2.66
C GLU A 45 -9.61 0.23 -1.59
N ASP A 46 -9.65 -0.82 -0.78
CA ASP A 46 -8.68 -1.10 0.29
C ASP A 46 -7.71 -2.23 -0.09
N ASN A 47 -8.06 -3.06 -1.08
CA ASN A 47 -7.17 -4.12 -1.55
C ASN A 47 -6.11 -3.53 -2.51
N PRO A 48 -4.80 -3.67 -2.22
CA PRO A 48 -3.74 -3.03 -3.01
C PRO A 48 -3.73 -3.53 -4.46
N GLU A 49 -3.97 -4.82 -4.71
CA GLU A 49 -4.02 -5.38 -6.06
C GLU A 49 -5.15 -4.79 -6.90
N ARG A 50 -6.34 -4.64 -6.30
CA ARG A 50 -7.51 -4.04 -6.98
C ARG A 50 -7.30 -2.56 -7.21
N LEU A 51 -6.78 -1.85 -6.21
CA LEU A 51 -6.45 -0.43 -6.30
C LEU A 51 -5.46 -0.17 -7.45
N PHE A 52 -4.40 -0.98 -7.55
CA PHE A 52 -3.43 -0.89 -8.65
C PHE A 52 -4.07 -1.15 -10.02
N GLN A 53 -4.92 -2.18 -10.16
CA GLN A 53 -5.63 -2.45 -11.41
C GLN A 53 -6.52 -1.28 -11.83
N GLU A 54 -7.18 -0.61 -10.89
CA GLU A 54 -8.02 0.54 -11.20
C GLU A 54 -7.21 1.78 -11.54
N LEU A 55 -6.06 1.97 -10.89
CA LEU A 55 -5.10 3.01 -11.27
C LEU A 55 -4.62 2.83 -12.71
N MET A 56 -4.31 1.60 -13.12
CA MET A 56 -3.92 1.30 -14.51
C MET A 56 -5.04 1.48 -15.53
N LYS A 57 -6.30 1.25 -15.13
CA LYS A 57 -7.45 1.49 -16.00
C LYS A 57 -7.78 2.98 -16.14
N ALA A 58 -7.59 3.75 -15.08
CA ALA A 58 -7.91 5.18 -15.08
C ALA A 58 -6.78 6.05 -15.65
N SER A 59 -5.53 5.60 -15.55
CA SER A 59 -4.38 6.31 -16.12
C SER A 59 -3.95 5.66 -17.44
N SER A 60 -4.46 6.19 -18.56
CA SER A 60 -4.00 5.81 -19.91
C SER A 60 -2.56 6.23 -20.20
N ASP A 61 -2.06 7.23 -19.45
CA ASP A 61 -0.74 7.85 -19.62
C ASP A 61 0.31 7.26 -18.68
N GLY A 62 -0.08 6.36 -17.78
CA GLY A 62 0.80 5.76 -16.76
C GLY A 62 1.21 6.72 -15.62
N THR A 63 0.86 8.01 -15.72
CA THR A 63 1.08 8.99 -14.66
C THR A 63 0.06 8.81 -13.53
N VAL A 64 0.54 8.63 -12.30
CA VAL A 64 -0.32 8.45 -11.11
C VAL A 64 -0.02 9.54 -10.07
N PRO A 65 -1.04 10.25 -9.56
CA PRO A 65 -0.87 11.22 -8.47
C PRO A 65 -0.20 10.64 -7.22
N GLU A 66 0.66 11.45 -6.59
CA GLU A 66 1.49 11.04 -5.44
C GLU A 66 0.66 10.44 -4.29
N HIS A 67 -0.48 11.06 -3.96
CA HIS A 67 -1.33 10.61 -2.86
C HIS A 67 -1.94 9.22 -3.09
N LEU A 68 -2.19 8.83 -4.36
CA LEU A 68 -2.69 7.50 -4.69
C LEU A 68 -1.58 6.44 -4.58
N MET A 69 -0.35 6.79 -4.95
CA MET A 69 0.82 5.94 -4.74
C MET A 69 1.14 5.76 -3.26
N ALA A 70 1.04 6.82 -2.46
CA ALA A 70 1.21 6.75 -1.01
C ALA A 70 0.18 5.80 -0.38
N ARG A 71 -1.09 5.91 -0.78
CA ARG A 71 -2.16 5.02 -0.34
C ARG A 71 -1.91 3.56 -0.72
N LEU A 72 -1.47 3.29 -1.95
CA LEU A 72 -1.14 1.93 -2.40
C LEU A 72 -0.06 1.30 -1.50
N LYS A 73 1.01 2.06 -1.21
CA LYS A 73 2.09 1.61 -0.30
C LYS A 73 1.58 1.33 1.11
N ASP A 74 0.67 2.15 1.62
CA ASP A 74 0.10 1.94 2.95
C ASP A 74 -0.80 0.70 3.00
N ALA A 75 -1.60 0.46 1.97
CA ALA A 75 -2.42 -0.75 1.84
C ALA A 75 -1.55 -2.04 1.78
N GLU A 76 -0.46 -2.02 1.01
CA GLU A 76 0.50 -3.13 0.93
C GLU A 76 1.16 -3.41 2.29
N ARG A 77 1.60 -2.36 2.98
CA ARG A 77 2.19 -2.49 4.33
C ARG A 77 1.18 -3.06 5.31
N HIS A 78 -0.07 -2.61 5.26
CA HIS A 78 -1.14 -3.12 6.11
C HIS A 78 -1.35 -4.63 5.90
N LEU A 79 -1.40 -5.10 4.66
CA LEU A 79 -1.48 -6.53 4.33
C LEU A 79 -0.27 -7.32 4.83
N ALA A 80 0.95 -6.81 4.62
CA ALA A 80 2.17 -7.45 5.08
C ALA A 80 2.19 -7.62 6.61
N THR A 81 1.76 -6.59 7.36
CA THR A 81 1.67 -6.65 8.83
C THR A 81 0.58 -7.62 9.29
N GLN A 82 -0.58 -7.62 8.63
CA GLN A 82 -1.68 -8.54 8.96
C GLN A 82 -1.27 -10.01 8.72
N ASN A 83 -0.59 -10.30 7.61
CA ASN A 83 -0.10 -11.64 7.31
C ASN A 83 0.97 -12.10 8.31
N LYS A 84 1.88 -11.21 8.73
CA LYS A 84 2.85 -11.52 9.80
C LYS A 84 2.16 -11.81 11.14
N ALA A 85 1.12 -11.07 11.50
CA ALA A 85 0.35 -11.31 12.72
C ALA A 85 -0.38 -12.67 12.68
N LYS A 86 -1.00 -13.01 11.54
CA LYS A 86 -1.65 -14.33 11.35
C LYS A 86 -0.65 -15.49 11.41
N ALA A 87 0.53 -15.34 10.80
CA ALA A 87 1.58 -16.37 10.86
C ALA A 87 2.11 -16.60 12.29
N LYS A 88 2.18 -15.55 13.12
CA LYS A 88 2.62 -15.67 14.52
C LYS A 88 1.56 -16.26 15.45
N ALA A 89 0.28 -16.16 15.09
CA ALA A 89 -0.83 -16.78 15.82
C ALA A 89 -1.04 -18.27 15.49
N GLN A 90 -0.46 -18.77 14.39
CA GLN A 90 -0.56 -20.18 13.97
C GLN A 90 0.62 -21.06 14.44
N ILE A 91 1.39 -20.64 15.45
CA ILE A 91 2.33 -21.53 16.14
C ILE A 91 1.60 -22.11 17.37
N PRO A 92 0.88 -23.25 17.26
CA PRO A 92 0.43 -23.94 18.46
C PRO A 92 1.67 -24.46 19.19
N SER A 93 1.81 -24.04 20.43
CA SER A 93 2.67 -24.68 21.42
C SER A 93 2.16 -26.10 21.67
N SER A 94 2.61 -27.07 20.88
CA SER A 94 2.49 -28.50 21.20
C SER A 94 3.89 -29.07 21.45
N SER A 95 4.26 -29.07 22.72
CA SER A 95 5.33 -29.90 23.26
C SER A 95 4.93 -31.39 23.19
N GLN A 96 5.92 -32.28 23.03
CA GLN A 96 5.88 -33.76 23.10
C GLN A 96 5.41 -34.49 21.82
N THR A 97 6.01 -35.57 21.30
CA THR A 97 6.93 -36.61 21.82
C THR A 97 7.85 -37.16 20.72
N LEU A 98 8.85 -37.91 21.16
CA LEU A 98 9.93 -38.57 20.43
C LEU A 98 9.47 -39.75 19.55
N SER A 99 9.97 -39.84 18.32
CA SER A 99 10.29 -41.13 17.70
C SER A 99 11.57 -41.04 16.88
N ARG A 100 12.54 -41.81 17.35
CA ARG A 100 13.94 -41.93 16.95
C ARG A 100 14.11 -42.74 15.64
N GLN A 101 14.94 -42.18 14.73
CA GLN A 101 16.09 -42.83 14.04
C GLN A 101 15.82 -43.74 12.81
N PRO A 102 16.78 -43.90 11.84
CA PRO A 102 18.23 -43.89 12.09
C PRO A 102 19.15 -42.96 11.26
N LEU A 103 20.29 -42.78 11.92
CA LEU A 103 21.58 -42.16 11.59
C LEU A 103 22.21 -42.61 10.26
N ARG A 104 22.71 -41.67 9.43
CA ARG A 104 24.16 -41.43 9.13
C ARG A 104 24.38 -40.60 7.86
N GLY A 105 25.34 -39.68 7.95
CA GLY A 105 25.89 -38.89 6.84
C GLY A 105 25.72 -37.40 7.12
N GLY A 106 26.43 -36.84 8.10
CA GLY A 106 27.84 -36.50 7.97
C GLY A 106 27.92 -34.98 7.95
N GLN A 107 28.63 -34.38 8.91
CA GLN A 107 28.87 -32.95 8.96
C GLN A 107 29.74 -32.56 7.75
N GLY A 108 29.09 -32.28 6.63
CA GLY A 108 29.67 -31.58 5.50
C GLY A 108 28.81 -30.36 5.26
N LYS A 109 29.45 -29.22 5.04
CA LYS A 109 28.81 -28.04 4.45
C LYS A 109 28.40 -28.41 3.02
N THR A 110 27.34 -29.20 2.86
CA THR A 110 26.74 -29.45 1.55
C THR A 110 25.64 -28.43 1.38
N THR A 111 25.87 -27.45 0.49
CA THR A 111 24.88 -26.50 -0.04
C THR A 111 23.86 -27.25 -0.89
N ARG A 112 23.24 -28.32 -0.35
CA ARG A 112 22.13 -28.97 -1.03
C ARG A 112 20.87 -28.16 -0.72
N PRO A 113 20.19 -27.62 -1.73
CA PRO A 113 18.96 -26.87 -1.51
C PRO A 113 17.94 -27.80 -0.84
N SER A 114 17.45 -27.37 0.33
CA SER A 114 16.35 -28.04 1.01
C SER A 114 15.11 -27.88 0.15
N ARG A 115 14.54 -28.99 -0.34
CA ARG A 115 13.31 -28.94 -1.13
C ARG A 115 12.13 -28.56 -0.22
N PRO A 116 11.30 -27.59 -0.62
CA PRO A 116 10.05 -27.30 0.07
C PRO A 116 9.09 -28.50 -0.03
N ASN A 117 8.20 -28.66 0.95
CA ASN A 117 7.18 -29.71 0.95
C ASN A 117 6.01 -29.26 0.06
N VAL A 118 5.97 -29.77 -1.16
CA VAL A 118 5.07 -29.36 -2.24
C VAL A 118 4.34 -30.61 -2.76
N ALA A 119 3.07 -30.48 -3.14
CA ALA A 119 2.29 -31.62 -3.63
C ALA A 119 2.85 -32.16 -4.96
N ALA A 120 3.01 -33.48 -5.08
CA ALA A 120 3.57 -34.11 -6.27
C ALA A 120 2.71 -33.85 -7.52
N GLY A 121 3.29 -33.32 -8.59
CA GLY A 121 2.63 -32.97 -9.85
C GLY A 121 1.96 -31.59 -9.88
N SER A 122 2.20 -30.76 -8.87
CA SER A 122 1.69 -29.39 -8.81
C SER A 122 2.51 -28.43 -9.68
N GLU A 123 1.90 -27.31 -10.07
CA GLU A 123 2.57 -26.21 -10.78
C GLU A 123 3.78 -25.68 -10.00
N GLU A 124 3.62 -25.52 -8.69
CA GLU A 124 4.67 -25.10 -7.77
C GLU A 124 5.88 -26.06 -7.78
N GLU A 125 5.68 -27.38 -7.85
CA GLU A 125 6.79 -28.34 -7.98
C GLU A 125 7.53 -28.16 -9.31
N SER A 126 6.79 -27.99 -10.41
CA SER A 126 7.37 -27.72 -11.73
C SER A 126 8.24 -26.46 -11.73
N LEU A 127 7.76 -25.39 -11.07
CA LEU A 127 8.50 -24.13 -10.94
C LEU A 127 9.77 -24.27 -10.10
N TYR A 128 9.74 -25.01 -8.99
CA TYR A 128 10.94 -25.27 -8.18
C TYR A 128 11.97 -26.13 -8.91
N VAL A 129 11.53 -27.10 -9.70
CA VAL A 129 12.41 -27.92 -10.54
C VAL A 129 13.05 -27.06 -11.63
N ALA A 130 12.25 -26.25 -12.35
CA ALA A 130 12.76 -25.34 -13.38
C ALA A 130 13.78 -24.34 -12.84
N PHE A 131 13.51 -23.72 -11.69
CA PHE A 131 14.45 -22.82 -11.03
C PHE A 131 15.73 -23.52 -10.58
N SER A 132 15.62 -24.75 -10.06
CA SER A 132 16.80 -25.54 -9.68
C SER A 132 17.65 -25.88 -10.90
N GLN A 133 17.02 -26.19 -12.04
CA GLN A 133 17.72 -26.48 -13.29
C GLN A 133 18.48 -25.25 -13.79
N LEU A 134 17.86 -24.07 -13.77
CA LEU A 134 18.46 -22.79 -14.17
C LEU A 134 19.70 -22.45 -13.34
N LEU A 135 19.66 -22.66 -12.03
CA LEU A 135 20.80 -22.39 -11.14
C LEU A 135 21.99 -23.32 -11.40
N LEU A 136 21.74 -24.53 -11.90
CA LEU A 136 22.78 -25.51 -12.22
C LEU A 136 23.39 -25.29 -13.60
N GLU A 137 22.68 -24.59 -14.50
CA GLU A 137 23.12 -24.33 -15.88
C GLU A 137 24.16 -23.20 -15.97
N ASP A 138 24.22 -22.31 -14.96
CA ASP A 138 25.19 -21.20 -14.87
C ASP A 138 26.57 -21.61 -14.29
N ASP A 139 26.73 -22.84 -13.79
CA ASP A 139 27.98 -23.34 -13.18
C ASP A 139 28.88 -24.13 -14.18
N GLU A 140 28.56 -24.14 -15.49
CA GLU A 140 29.26 -24.94 -16.53
C GLU A 140 30.39 -24.23 -17.31
N ASP A 141 30.88 -23.05 -16.87
CA ASP A 141 32.05 -22.34 -17.46
C ASP A 141 33.26 -22.19 -16.51
#